data_AF-A0A0X4EJK5-F1
#
_entry.id   AF-A0A0X4EJK5-F1
#
_cell.length_a   1.000
_cell.length_b   1.000
_cell.length_c   1.000
_cell.angle_alpha   90.00
_cell.angle_beta   90.00
_cell.angle_gamma   90.00
#
_symmetry.space_group_name_H-M   'P 1'
#
loop_
_entity.id
_entity.type
_entity.pdbx_description
1 polymer ?
#
loop_
_entity_poly.entity_id
_entity_poly.type
_entity_poly.pdbx_seq_one_letter_code
_entity_poly.pdbx_strand_id
1 'polypeptide(L)'
;MLDGIRVHLERKTPWPLLALGVAGWIRYVSGTDERGNAIDVRDPLSEKISAIVDASSDAGRVNAILGLNEVFGHDLAQNGTFVDAVSQAYQRIARHGARQAVIETLNI
;
A
#
# COMPACT_ATOMS: atom_id res chain seq x y z
N MET A 1 -8.64 6.62 6.28
CA MET A 1 -8.42 6.33 4.84
C MET A 1 -9.23 5.13 4.37
N LEU A 2 -9.12 3.97 5.03
CA LEU A 2 -9.75 2.72 4.58
C LEU A 2 -11.29 2.77 4.50
N ASP A 3 -11.95 3.46 5.42
CA ASP A 3 -13.41 3.61 5.36
C ASP A 3 -13.87 4.43 4.14
N GLY A 4 -13.08 5.42 3.73
CA GLY A 4 -13.34 6.15 2.49
C GLY A 4 -13.25 5.23 1.27
N ILE A 5 -12.27 4.33 1.26
CA ILE A 5 -12.13 3.33 0.20
C ILE A 5 -13.34 2.39 0.18
N ARG A 6 -13.81 1.91 1.33
CA ARG A 6 -15.04 1.09 1.44
C ARG A 6 -16.24 1.80 0.81
N VAL A 7 -16.45 3.08 1.13
CA VAL A 7 -17.52 3.90 0.54
C VAL A 7 -17.36 4.01 -0.98
N HIS A 8 -16.15 4.20 -1.50
CA HIS A 8 -15.90 4.28 -2.94
C HIS A 8 -16.12 2.94 -3.65
N LEU A 9 -15.75 1.82 -3.03
CA LEU A 9 -16.00 0.47 -3.54
C LEU A 9 -17.50 0.19 -3.64
N GLU A 10 -18.27 0.50 -2.59
CA GLU A 10 -19.72 0.37 -2.59
C GLU A 10 -20.39 1.23 -3.69
N ARG A 11 -19.93 2.48 -3.83
CA ARG A 11 -20.46 3.45 -4.80
C ARG A 11 -19.90 3.27 -6.21
N LYS A 12 -18.92 2.39 -6.40
CA LYS A 12 -18.20 2.19 -7.67
C LYS A 12 -17.66 3.50 -8.26
N THR A 13 -17.11 4.36 -7.42
CA THR A 13 -16.53 5.65 -7.83
C THR A 13 -15.00 5.58 -7.81
N PRO A 14 -14.27 6.37 -8.61
CA PRO A 14 -12.80 6.34 -8.62
C PRO A 14 -12.19 6.81 -7.29
N TRP A 15 -11.12 6.15 -6.86
CA TRP A 15 -10.38 6.48 -5.63
C TRP A 15 -8.84 6.34 -5.77
N PRO A 16 -8.22 6.76 -6.90
CA PRO A 16 -6.83 6.43 -7.21
C PRO A 16 -5.81 7.01 -6.22
N LEU A 17 -6.07 8.19 -5.66
CA LEU A 17 -5.21 8.81 -4.64
C LEU A 17 -5.28 8.09 -3.29
N LEU A 18 -6.41 7.48 -2.93
CA LEU A 18 -6.52 6.68 -1.72
C LEU A 18 -5.73 5.37 -1.88
N ALA A 19 -5.78 4.75 -3.05
CA ALA A 19 -4.93 3.59 -3.37
C ALA A 19 -3.44 3.95 -3.27
N LEU A 20 -3.05 5.09 -3.84
CA LEU A 20 -1.68 5.59 -3.77
C LEU A 20 -1.22 5.86 -2.34
N GLY A 21 -2.08 6.44 -1.50
CA GLY A 21 -1.74 6.66 -0.09
C GLY A 21 -1.52 5.35 0.67
N VAL A 22 -2.34 4.32 0.43
CA VAL A 22 -2.13 2.99 1.03
C VAL A 22 -0.82 2.37 0.53
N ALA A 23 -0.54 2.44 -0.77
CA ALA A 23 0.70 1.95 -1.34
C ALA A 23 1.94 2.68 -0.80
N GLY A 24 1.85 4.00 -0.58
CA GLY A 24 2.90 4.78 0.05
C GLY A 24 3.16 4.36 1.49
N TRP A 25 2.11 4.09 2.26
CA TRP A 25 2.25 3.52 3.61
C TRP A 25 2.94 2.16 3.57
N ILE A 26 2.52 1.23 2.68
CA ILE A 26 3.16 -0.08 2.50
C ILE A 26 4.66 0.08 2.21
N ARG A 27 5.03 1.00 1.30
CA ARG A 27 6.44 1.26 0.97
C ARG A 27 7.22 1.82 2.16
N TYR A 28 6.63 2.73 2.92
CA TYR A 28 7.25 3.32 4.12
C TYR A 28 7.51 2.26 5.20
N VAL A 29 6.52 1.44 5.52
CA VAL A 29 6.65 0.39 6.55
C VAL A 29 7.51 -0.79 6.11
N SER A 30 7.89 -0.86 4.82
CA SER A 30 8.90 -1.80 4.32
C SER A 30 10.31 -1.47 4.78
N GLY A 31 10.52 -0.34 5.49
CA GLY A 31 11.77 -0.05 6.18
C GLY A 31 12.93 0.41 5.29
N THR A 32 12.72 0.60 3.99
CA THR A 32 13.77 1.05 3.05
C THR A 32 13.24 2.13 2.12
N ASP A 33 13.96 3.26 2.04
CA ASP A 33 13.63 4.37 1.16
C ASP A 33 13.94 4.07 -0.34
N GLU A 34 13.71 5.06 -1.20
CA GLU A 34 13.98 4.96 -2.65
C GLU A 34 15.47 4.91 -2.99
N ARG A 35 16.35 5.25 -2.05
CA ARG A 35 17.81 5.27 -2.20
C ARG A 35 18.47 4.06 -1.56
N GLY A 36 17.70 3.15 -0.97
CA GLY A 36 18.19 1.96 -0.27
C GLY A 36 18.57 2.19 1.20
N ASN A 37 18.28 3.37 1.76
CA ASN A 37 18.56 3.64 3.17
C ASN A 37 17.46 3.08 4.05
N ALA A 38 17.82 2.64 5.25
CA ALA A 38 16.86 2.20 6.25
C ALA A 38 15.98 3.37 6.72
N ILE A 39 14.69 3.12 6.86
CA ILE A 39 13.69 4.01 7.45
C ILE A 39 13.47 3.56 8.89
N ASP A 40 13.60 4.49 9.85
CA ASP A 40 13.15 4.30 11.23
C ASP A 40 11.61 4.30 11.27
N VAL A 41 11.01 3.11 11.14
CA VAL A 41 9.56 2.93 11.14
C VAL A 41 9.03 3.00 12.58
N ARG A 42 8.33 4.10 12.89
CA ARG A 42 7.72 4.32 14.21
C ARG A 42 6.27 3.88 14.21
N ASP A 43 6.06 2.58 14.28
CA ASP A 43 4.74 1.95 14.31
C ASP A 43 4.70 0.88 15.42
N PRO A 44 3.64 0.79 16.25
CA PRO A 44 3.50 -0.29 17.24
C PRO A 44 3.53 -1.70 16.65
N LEU A 45 3.20 -1.84 15.35
CA LEU A 45 3.22 -3.10 14.61
C LEU A 45 4.52 -3.28 13.79
N SER A 46 5.51 -2.41 13.94
CA SER A 46 6.73 -2.40 13.11
C SER A 46 7.44 -3.75 13.08
N GLU A 47 7.58 -4.44 14.21
CA GLU A 47 8.21 -5.76 14.28
C GLU A 47 7.43 -6.81 13.46
N LYS A 48 6.09 -6.81 13.58
CA LYS A 48 5.22 -7.72 12.84
C LYS A 48 5.28 -7.43 11.33
N ILE A 49 5.29 -6.15 10.96
CA ILE A 49 5.40 -5.71 9.57
C ILE A 49 6.78 -6.08 9.01
N SER A 50 7.87 -5.86 9.75
CA SER A 50 9.22 -6.23 9.34
C SER A 50 9.31 -7.73 9.06
N ALA A 51 8.77 -8.58 9.94
CA ALA A 51 8.74 -10.02 9.73
C ALA A 51 7.98 -10.42 8.45
N ILE A 52 6.88 -9.73 8.12
CA ILE A 52 6.13 -9.94 6.87
C ILE A 52 6.96 -9.49 5.65
N VAL A 53 7.65 -8.36 5.77
CA VAL A 53 8.50 -7.80 4.72
C VAL A 53 9.68 -8.71 4.42
N ASP A 54 10.35 -9.24 5.45
CA ASP A 54 11.48 -10.16 5.34
C ASP A 54 11.06 -11.52 4.74
N ALA A 55 9.83 -11.96 5.05
CA ALA A 55 9.25 -13.18 4.51
C ALA A 55 8.65 -13.03 3.09
N SER A 56 8.62 -11.82 2.52
CA SER A 56 7.99 -11.55 1.22
C SER A 56 8.93 -10.97 0.18
N SER A 57 8.78 -11.42 -1.06
CA SER A 57 9.41 -10.76 -2.21
C SER A 57 8.71 -9.42 -2.47
N ASP A 58 9.38 -8.50 -3.17
CA ASP A 58 8.78 -7.21 -3.53
C ASP A 58 7.46 -7.37 -4.31
N ALA A 59 7.35 -8.40 -5.15
CA ALA A 59 6.14 -8.75 -5.89
C ALA A 59 5.00 -9.29 -4.99
N GLY A 60 5.34 -9.99 -3.90
CA GLY A 60 4.36 -10.53 -2.94
C GLY A 60 4.05 -9.61 -1.77
N ARG A 61 4.82 -8.52 -1.60
CA ARG A 61 4.79 -7.68 -0.40
C ARG A 61 3.46 -7.02 -0.15
N VAL A 62 2.81 -6.51 -1.21
CA VAL A 62 1.48 -5.90 -1.09
C VAL A 62 0.49 -6.89 -0.52
N ASN A 63 0.37 -8.09 -1.13
CA ASN A 63 -0.56 -9.12 -0.65
C ASN A 63 -0.26 -9.56 0.78
N ALA A 64 1.02 -9.70 1.12
CA ALA A 64 1.44 -10.11 2.46
C ALA A 64 1.05 -9.06 3.52
N ILE A 65 1.25 -7.77 3.24
CA ILE A 65 0.89 -6.67 4.15
C ILE A 65 -0.64 -6.47 4.20
N LEU A 66 -1.34 -6.61 3.08
CA LEU A 66 -2.81 -6.52 3.06
C LEU A 66 -3.48 -7.62 3.90
N GLY A 67 -2.80 -8.76 4.12
CA GLY A 67 -3.25 -9.81 5.02
C GLY A 67 -3.22 -9.45 6.52
N LEU A 68 -2.71 -8.26 6.88
CA LEU A 68 -2.68 -7.78 8.25
C LEU A 68 -4.08 -7.30 8.69
N ASN A 69 -4.87 -8.21 9.26
CA ASN A 69 -6.25 -7.96 9.68
C ASN A 69 -6.38 -6.80 10.68
N GLU A 70 -5.36 -6.54 11.52
CA GLU A 70 -5.37 -5.40 12.45
C GLU A 70 -5.43 -4.04 11.75
N VAL A 71 -4.97 -3.96 10.49
CA VAL A 71 -4.99 -2.73 9.69
C VAL A 71 -6.13 -2.76 8.67
N PHE A 72 -6.25 -3.84 7.90
CA PHE A 72 -7.15 -3.89 6.74
C PHE A 72 -8.51 -4.52 7.03
N GLY A 73 -8.68 -5.18 8.18
CA GLY A 73 -9.83 -6.02 8.44
C GLY A 73 -9.89 -7.26 7.54
N HIS A 74 -11.02 -7.96 7.57
CA HIS A 74 -11.20 -9.21 6.82
C HIS A 74 -11.77 -9.00 5.41
N ASP A 75 -12.24 -7.79 5.11
CA ASP A 75 -12.99 -7.47 3.90
C ASP A 75 -12.10 -6.96 2.76
N LEU A 76 -11.19 -6.02 3.06
CA LEU A 76 -10.40 -5.35 2.03
C LEU A 76 -9.40 -6.29 1.35
N ALA A 77 -8.73 -7.16 2.09
CA ALA A 77 -7.80 -8.15 1.53
C ALA A 77 -8.48 -9.16 0.58
N GLN A 78 -9.80 -9.35 0.71
CA GLN A 78 -10.60 -10.23 -0.14
C GLN A 78 -11.24 -9.50 -1.33
N ASN A 79 -11.17 -8.17 -1.36
CA ASN A 79 -11.70 -7.36 -2.44
C ASN A 79 -10.66 -7.21 -3.56
N GLY A 80 -10.83 -7.96 -4.65
CA GLY A 80 -9.90 -7.93 -5.78
C GLY A 80 -9.66 -6.54 -6.37
N THR A 81 -10.70 -5.70 -6.46
CA THR A 81 -10.56 -4.31 -6.94
C THR A 81 -9.66 -3.48 -6.03
N PHE A 82 -9.76 -3.68 -4.72
CA PHE A 82 -8.89 -3.02 -3.76
C PHE A 82 -7.44 -3.49 -3.91
N VAL A 83 -7.22 -4.81 -3.90
CA VAL A 83 -5.89 -5.41 -4.01
C VAL A 83 -5.19 -4.98 -5.29
N ASP A 84 -5.91 -4.99 -6.42
CA ASP A 84 -5.36 -4.58 -7.72
C ASP A 84 -4.99 -3.10 -7.74
N ALA A 85 -5.85 -2.22 -7.22
CA ALA A 85 -5.59 -0.78 -7.20
C ALA A 85 -4.37 -0.43 -6.33
N VAL A 86 -4.26 -1.03 -5.14
CA VAL A 86 -3.11 -0.82 -4.24
C VAL A 86 -1.83 -1.40 -4.87
N SER A 87 -1.90 -2.58 -5.48
CA SER A 87 -0.75 -3.21 -6.15
C SER A 87 -0.23 -2.37 -7.31
N GLN A 88 -1.12 -1.85 -8.15
CA GLN A 88 -0.74 -0.97 -9.26
C GLN A 88 -0.13 0.34 -8.76
N ALA A 89 -0.69 0.93 -7.70
CA ALA A 89 -0.16 2.14 -7.10
C ALA A 89 1.22 1.91 -6.46
N TYR A 90 1.42 0.77 -5.79
CA TYR A 90 2.72 0.37 -5.24
C TYR A 90 3.77 0.18 -6.33
N GLN A 91 3.42 -0.50 -7.43
CA GLN A 91 4.33 -0.64 -8.58
C GLN A 91 4.70 0.72 -9.19
N ARG A 92 3.78 1.68 -9.24
CA ARG A 92 4.05 3.03 -9.73
C ARG A 92 5.08 3.75 -8.85
N ILE A 93 4.91 3.65 -7.52
CA ILE A 93 5.89 4.20 -6.56
C ILE A 93 7.23 3.50 -6.71
N ALA A 94 7.26 2.17 -6.79
CA ALA A 94 8.50 1.40 -6.90
C ALA A 94 9.29 1.73 -8.18
N ARG A 95 8.61 2.03 -9.30
CA ARG A 95 9.24 2.33 -10.59
C ARG A 95 9.64 3.79 -10.76
N HIS A 96 8.81 4.72 -10.29
CA HIS A 96 8.95 6.15 -10.62
C HIS A 96 9.26 7.03 -9.41
N GLY A 97 9.20 6.47 -8.21
CA GLY A 97 9.26 7.21 -6.96
C GLY A 97 7.92 7.85 -6.61
N ALA A 98 7.73 8.17 -5.33
CA ALA A 98 6.48 8.64 -4.75
C ALA A 98 6.02 9.96 -5.39
N ARG A 99 6.96 10.90 -5.62
CA ARG A 99 6.65 12.20 -6.23
C ARG A 99 6.04 12.05 -7.63
N GLN A 100 6.68 11.25 -8.47
CA GLN A 100 6.22 11.05 -9.84
C GLN A 100 4.91 10.26 -9.87
N ALA A 101 4.76 9.28 -8.98
CA ALA A 101 3.52 8.52 -8.85
C ALA A 101 2.33 9.41 -8.49
N VAL A 102 2.49 10.42 -7.63
CA VAL A 102 1.44 11.42 -7.32
C VAL A 102 1.06 12.22 -8.56
N ILE A 103 2.05 12.75 -9.30
CA ILE A 103 1.80 13.55 -10.52
C ILE A 103 1.01 12.74 -11.54
N GLU A 104 1.43 11.51 -11.80
CA GLU A 104 0.74 10.66 -12.77
C GLU A 104 -0.67 10.31 -12.31
N THR A 105 -0.86 10.04 -11.02
CA THR A 105 -2.19 9.68 -10.48
C THR A 105 -3.19 10.82 -10.57
N LEU A 106 -2.73 12.08 -10.55
CA LEU A 106 -3.57 13.27 -10.75
C LEU A 106 -3.99 13.51 -12.21
N ASN A 107 -3.29 12.89 -13.16
CA ASN A 107 -3.52 13.06 -14.60
C ASN A 107 -4.36 11.91 -15.21
N ILE A 108 -4.91 11.02 -14.36
CA ILE A 108 -5.81 9.92 -14.74
C ILE A 108 -7.25 10.35 -14.44
#